data_AF-E9DKZ2-F1
#
_entry.id   AF-E9DKZ2-F1
#
_cell.length_a   1.000
_cell.length_b   1.000
_cell.length_c   1.000
_cell.angle_alpha   90.00
_cell.angle_beta   90.00
_cell.angle_gamma   90.00
#
_symmetry.space_group_name_H-M   'P 1'
#
loop_
_entity.id
_entity.type
_entity.pdbx_description
1 polymer ?
#
loop_
_entity_poly.entity_id
_entity_poly.type
_entity_poly.pdbx_seq_one_letter_code
_entity_poly.pdbx_strand_id
1 'polypeptide(L)'
;MVLFITLVIAILGGSIYMGHKQEQQKQIAKEHALYKHGFRLLEEQLATYIKEHYEGVSKIEFSPIYEDGGDGYSMHTLNIVPVIYDKSGNRVVMKRKMNESFGIGQGLSLDFAGADESEIIELDNYDNDEVIDVSNYKHLPDKAKLESYQILDDLIEYLVQSGQLKDVKKSDKGSPEASVKYNLEIKKGSYNEWR
;
A
#
# COMPACT_ATOMS: atom_id res chain seq x y z
N MET A 1 11.17 -43.02 37.58
CA MET A 1 9.78 -42.55 37.38
C MET A 1 9.70 -41.03 37.24
N VAL A 2 10.21 -40.23 38.18
CA VAL A 2 10.20 -38.75 38.12
C VAL A 2 10.94 -38.18 36.88
N LEU A 3 12.12 -38.71 36.53
CA LEU A 3 12.90 -38.25 35.37
C LEU A 3 12.23 -38.54 34.00
N PHE A 4 11.40 -39.57 33.92
CA PHE A 4 10.64 -39.92 32.71
C PHE A 4 9.42 -39.00 32.55
N ILE A 5 8.75 -38.65 33.65
CA ILE A 5 7.60 -37.74 33.64
C ILE A 5 8.02 -36.33 33.22
N THR A 6 9.18 -35.84 33.69
CA THR A 6 9.72 -34.53 33.27
C THR A 6 10.06 -34.47 31.78
N LEU A 7 10.57 -35.56 31.20
CA LEU A 7 10.90 -35.64 29.77
C LEU A 7 9.62 -35.62 28.90
N VAL A 8 8.58 -36.33 29.32
CA VAL A 8 7.28 -36.35 28.61
C VAL A 8 6.60 -34.98 28.65
N ILE A 9 6.60 -34.28 29.79
CA ILE A 9 6.04 -32.92 29.92
C ILE A 9 6.80 -31.92 29.04
N ALA A 10 8.14 -32.01 28.98
CA ALA A 10 8.95 -31.14 28.14
C ALA A 10 8.70 -31.35 26.63
N ILE A 11 8.54 -32.60 26.18
CA ILE A 11 8.23 -32.93 24.77
C ILE A 11 6.82 -32.46 24.38
N LEU A 12 5.84 -32.67 25.27
CA LEU A 12 4.45 -32.22 25.04
C LEU A 12 4.36 -30.69 25.03
N GLY A 13 4.99 -30.01 25.99
CA GLY A 13 5.05 -28.55 26.04
C GLY A 13 5.77 -27.95 24.83
N GLY A 14 6.89 -28.55 24.39
CA GLY A 14 7.60 -28.15 23.19
C GLY A 14 6.77 -28.31 21.92
N SER A 15 6.04 -29.42 21.78
CA SER A 15 5.18 -29.67 20.62
C SER A 15 4.02 -28.68 20.52
N ILE A 16 3.37 -28.37 21.65
CA ILE A 16 2.28 -27.37 21.72
C ILE A 16 2.81 -25.97 21.38
N TYR A 17 3.95 -25.58 21.97
CA TYR A 17 4.57 -24.28 21.69
C TYR A 17 4.98 -24.13 20.22
N MET A 18 5.59 -25.17 19.63
CA MET A 18 5.94 -25.17 18.20
C MET A 18 4.72 -25.10 17.30
N GLY A 19 3.64 -25.83 17.65
CA GLY A 19 2.37 -25.78 16.92
C GLY A 19 1.77 -24.37 16.89
N HIS A 20 1.66 -23.72 18.04
CA HIS A 20 1.16 -22.34 18.13
C HIS A 20 2.03 -21.34 17.35
N LYS A 21 3.35 -21.47 17.43
CA LYS A 21 4.26 -20.60 16.66
C LYS A 21 4.10 -20.80 15.15
N GLN A 22 3.89 -22.03 14.70
CA GLN A 22 3.66 -22.33 13.30
C GLN A 22 2.33 -21.76 12.80
N GLU A 23 1.28 -21.83 13.61
CA GLU A 23 -0.03 -21.27 13.30
C GLU A 23 0.02 -19.74 13.21
N GLN A 24 0.70 -19.07 14.16
CA GLN A 24 0.95 -17.62 14.09
C GLN A 24 1.72 -17.22 12.83
N GLN A 25 2.75 -17.97 12.45
CA GLN A 25 3.50 -17.70 11.22
C GLN A 25 2.64 -17.86 9.96
N LYS A 26 1.73 -18.85 9.93
CA LYS A 26 0.78 -19.01 8.83
C LYS A 26 -0.18 -17.83 8.74
N GLN A 27 -0.70 -17.36 9.88
CA GLN A 27 -1.59 -16.20 9.92
C GLN A 27 -0.89 -14.93 9.43
N ILE A 28 0.33 -14.65 9.90
CA ILE A 28 1.13 -13.51 9.43
C ILE A 28 1.40 -13.62 7.92
N ALA A 29 1.75 -14.82 7.43
CA ALA A 29 1.98 -15.02 6.00
C ALA A 29 0.71 -14.77 5.17
N LYS A 30 -0.46 -15.15 5.70
CA LYS A 30 -1.77 -14.91 5.08
C LYS A 30 -2.11 -13.41 5.04
N GLU A 31 -1.93 -12.69 6.15
CA GLU A 31 -2.13 -11.23 6.22
C GLU A 31 -1.18 -10.49 5.28
N HIS A 32 0.10 -10.87 5.26
CA HIS A 32 1.07 -10.27 4.34
C HIS A 32 0.74 -10.54 2.87
N ALA A 33 0.09 -11.66 2.55
CA ALA A 33 -0.39 -11.93 1.20
C ALA A 33 -1.52 -10.95 0.82
N LEU A 34 -2.51 -10.78 1.71
CA LEU A 34 -3.59 -9.80 1.55
C LEU A 34 -3.05 -8.37 1.40
N TYR A 35 -2.09 -7.96 2.24
CA TYR A 35 -1.46 -6.64 2.17
C TYR A 35 -0.83 -6.43 0.79
N LYS A 36 0.01 -7.38 0.34
CA LYS A 36 0.66 -7.26 -0.97
C LYS A 36 -0.35 -7.21 -2.11
N HIS A 37 -1.45 -7.95 -2.03
CA HIS A 37 -2.49 -7.93 -3.04
C HIS A 37 -3.21 -6.59 -3.08
N GLY A 38 -3.67 -6.09 -1.94
CA GLY A 38 -4.32 -4.79 -1.84
C GLY A 38 -3.45 -3.62 -2.28
N PHE A 39 -2.21 -3.58 -1.78
CA PHE A 39 -1.27 -2.52 -2.14
C PHE A 39 -0.87 -2.58 -3.62
N ARG A 40 -0.85 -3.76 -4.25
CA ARG A 40 -0.66 -3.86 -5.70
C ARG A 40 -1.74 -3.09 -6.45
N LEU A 41 -3.00 -3.25 -6.07
CA LEU A 41 -4.13 -2.58 -6.72
C LEU A 41 -4.13 -1.08 -6.42
N LEU A 42 -3.79 -0.66 -5.21
CA LEU A 42 -3.63 0.75 -4.84
C LEU A 42 -2.49 1.42 -5.64
N GLU A 43 -1.32 0.79 -5.73
CA GLU A 43 -0.20 1.30 -6.53
C GLU A 43 -0.60 1.41 -8.01
N GLU A 44 -1.34 0.44 -8.55
CA GLU A 44 -1.86 0.48 -9.91
C GLU A 44 -2.87 1.61 -10.10
N GLN A 45 -3.77 1.86 -9.14
CA GLN A 45 -4.76 2.95 -9.17
C GLN A 45 -4.07 4.33 -9.25
N LEU A 46 -3.16 4.59 -8.31
CA LEU A 46 -2.42 5.84 -8.24
C LEU A 46 -1.53 6.06 -9.48
N ALA A 47 -0.83 5.00 -9.92
CA ALA A 47 0.02 5.09 -11.09
C ALA A 47 -0.78 5.34 -12.38
N THR A 48 -1.94 4.68 -12.51
CA THR A 48 -2.82 4.85 -13.66
C THR A 48 -3.34 6.29 -13.72
N TYR A 49 -3.83 6.82 -12.61
CA TYR A 49 -4.29 8.21 -12.55
C TYR A 49 -3.21 9.22 -12.97
N ILE A 50 -2.00 9.11 -12.39
CA ILE A 50 -0.90 10.01 -12.73
C ILE A 50 -0.53 9.87 -14.22
N LYS A 51 -0.49 8.64 -14.75
CA LYS A 51 -0.15 8.39 -16.15
C LYS A 51 -1.19 8.90 -17.11
N GLU A 52 -2.48 8.82 -16.80
CA GLU A 52 -3.55 9.21 -17.71
C GLU A 52 -3.80 10.72 -17.66
N HIS A 53 -3.59 11.36 -16.50
CA HIS A 53 -3.97 12.76 -16.29
C HIS A 53 -2.80 13.75 -16.25
N TYR A 54 -1.53 13.31 -16.29
CA TYR A 54 -0.38 14.22 -16.22
C TYR A 54 0.64 14.00 -17.34
N GLU A 55 0.89 15.04 -18.13
CA GLU A 55 2.05 15.13 -19.03
C GLU A 55 3.31 15.48 -18.24
N GLY A 56 4.48 15.11 -18.78
CA GLY A 56 5.79 15.52 -18.23
C GLY A 56 6.36 14.59 -17.16
N VAL A 57 5.61 13.56 -16.75
CA VAL A 57 6.08 12.50 -15.86
C VAL A 57 6.92 11.50 -16.68
N SER A 58 8.07 11.10 -16.16
CA SER A 58 8.96 10.10 -16.77
C SER A 58 8.93 8.76 -16.03
N LYS A 59 8.70 8.80 -14.71
CA LYS A 59 8.70 7.61 -13.85
C LYS A 59 7.86 7.82 -12.60
N ILE A 60 7.24 6.75 -12.15
CA ILE A 60 6.54 6.64 -10.86
C ILE A 60 7.18 5.49 -10.09
N GLU A 61 7.47 5.68 -8.81
CA GLU A 61 7.97 4.61 -7.93
C GLU A 61 7.23 4.65 -6.60
N PHE A 62 7.17 3.50 -5.93
CA PHE A 62 6.57 3.40 -4.61
C PHE A 62 7.61 2.98 -3.57
N SER A 63 7.46 3.52 -2.36
CA SER A 63 8.18 3.01 -1.19
C SER A 63 7.80 1.56 -0.89
N PRO A 64 8.54 0.85 -0.03
CA PRO A 64 8.01 -0.34 0.63
C PRO A 64 6.68 -0.01 1.34
N ILE A 65 5.89 -1.05 1.61
CA ILE A 65 4.74 -0.99 2.51
C ILE A 65 5.29 -0.91 3.93
N TYR A 66 5.12 0.24 4.56
CA TYR A 66 5.50 0.46 5.95
C TYR A 66 4.38 0.01 6.87
N GLU A 67 4.70 -0.98 7.68
CA GLU A 67 3.83 -1.55 8.70
C GLU A 67 4.28 -1.06 10.08
N ASP A 68 3.41 -0.33 10.76
CA ASP A 68 3.70 0.28 12.05
C ASP A 68 2.54 0.10 13.03
N GLY A 69 2.86 0.11 14.32
CA GLY A 69 1.93 -0.15 15.41
C GLY A 69 1.42 -1.59 15.49
N GLY A 70 0.22 -1.78 16.04
CA GLY A 70 -0.34 -3.11 16.32
C GLY A 70 0.29 -3.81 17.54
N ASP A 71 1.04 -3.05 18.34
CA ASP A 71 1.74 -3.50 19.55
C ASP A 71 0.89 -3.43 20.83
N GLY A 72 -0.39 -3.08 20.69
CA GLY A 72 -1.33 -2.85 21.79
C GLY A 72 -1.30 -1.43 22.37
N TYR A 73 -0.37 -0.58 21.93
CA TYR A 73 -0.25 0.82 22.34
C TYR A 73 -0.56 1.81 21.22
N SER A 74 -0.34 1.38 19.98
CA SER A 74 -0.52 2.21 18.79
C SER A 74 -1.39 1.48 17.75
N MET A 75 -2.15 2.28 16.99
CA MET A 75 -3.00 1.78 15.92
C MET A 75 -2.13 1.07 14.86
N HIS A 76 -2.59 -0.10 14.41
CA HIS A 76 -1.94 -0.81 13.31
C HIS A 76 -2.14 -0.03 12.01
N THR A 77 -1.06 0.30 11.32
CA THR A 77 -1.09 1.09 10.09
C THR A 77 -0.22 0.45 9.02
N LEU A 78 -0.67 0.59 7.77
CA LEU A 78 0.03 0.13 6.58
C LEU A 78 0.00 1.25 5.56
N ASN A 79 1.18 1.69 5.11
CA ASN A 79 1.33 2.92 4.34
C ASN A 79 2.41 2.82 3.26
N ILE A 80 2.16 3.45 2.12
CA ILE A 80 3.15 3.69 1.07
C ILE A 80 3.29 5.19 0.78
N VAL A 81 4.43 5.54 0.19
CA VAL A 81 4.74 6.89 -0.28
C VAL A 81 5.12 6.80 -1.75
N PRO A 82 4.32 7.37 -2.66
CA PRO A 82 4.67 7.43 -4.06
C PRO A 82 5.72 8.52 -4.33
N VAL A 83 6.49 8.32 -5.40
CA VAL A 83 7.55 9.20 -5.88
C VAL A 83 7.33 9.40 -7.37
N ILE A 84 7.41 10.65 -7.82
CA ILE A 84 7.33 10.97 -9.24
C ILE A 84 8.63 11.60 -9.72
N TYR A 85 8.97 11.27 -10.96
CA TYR A 85 10.08 11.86 -11.67
C TYR A 85 9.54 12.61 -12.88
N ASP A 86 10.04 13.82 -13.11
CA ASP A 86 9.75 14.55 -14.34
C ASP A 86 10.73 14.17 -15.46
N LYS A 87 10.48 14.66 -16.68
CA LYS A 87 11.36 14.44 -17.85
C LYS A 87 12.73 15.12 -17.73
N SER A 88 12.89 16.08 -16.82
CA SER A 88 14.19 16.70 -16.52
C SER A 88 15.02 15.86 -15.53
N GLY A 89 14.46 14.78 -14.99
CA GLY A 89 15.12 13.90 -14.03
C GLY A 89 14.98 14.37 -12.57
N ASN A 90 14.16 15.38 -12.27
CA ASN A 90 13.89 15.75 -10.89
C ASN A 90 13.04 14.65 -10.24
N ARG A 91 13.40 14.27 -9.01
CA ARG A 91 12.73 13.26 -8.21
C ARG A 91 12.01 13.94 -7.05
N VAL A 92 10.72 13.67 -6.90
CA VAL A 92 9.91 14.26 -5.82
C VAL A 92 9.15 13.18 -5.07
N VAL A 93 9.33 13.17 -3.75
CA VAL A 93 8.56 12.32 -2.84
C VAL A 93 7.23 12.99 -2.54
N MET A 94 6.13 12.31 -2.86
CA MET A 94 4.78 12.84 -2.67
C MET A 94 4.31 12.61 -1.24
N LYS A 95 4.64 13.57 -0.36
CA LYS A 95 4.10 13.64 1.00
C LYS A 95 2.87 14.56 0.95
N ARG A 96 1.68 14.08 1.30
CA ARG A 96 0.51 14.97 1.41
C ARG A 96 0.73 15.98 2.55
N LYS A 97 0.10 17.16 2.46
CA LYS A 97 0.04 18.09 3.61
C LYS A 97 -0.57 17.34 4.81
N MET A 98 -0.12 17.69 6.02
CA MET A 98 -0.56 17.06 7.28
C MET A 98 -0.21 15.57 7.46
N ASN A 99 0.85 15.06 6.81
CA ASN A 99 1.33 13.68 6.97
C ASN A 99 0.30 12.60 6.61
N GLU A 100 -0.54 12.85 5.61
CA GLU A 100 -1.45 11.82 5.10
C GLU A 100 -0.68 10.90 4.14
N SER A 101 -0.57 9.63 4.51
CA SER A 101 -0.02 8.55 3.69
C SER A 101 -1.10 7.92 2.82
N PHE A 102 -0.69 7.16 1.80
CA PHE A 102 -1.58 6.28 1.04
C PHE A 102 -1.55 4.89 1.65
N GLY A 103 -2.69 4.26 1.89
CA GLY A 103 -2.72 2.95 2.53
C GLY A 103 -4.03 2.67 3.24
N ILE A 104 -3.97 1.87 4.30
CA ILE A 104 -5.19 1.48 5.02
C ILE A 104 -5.87 2.70 5.64
N GLY A 105 -7.16 2.87 5.35
CA GLY A 105 -7.96 4.02 5.81
C GLY A 105 -7.65 5.33 5.06
N GLN A 106 -6.82 5.27 4.01
CA GLN A 106 -6.48 6.37 3.11
C GLN A 106 -6.29 5.82 1.69
N GLY A 107 -7.38 5.32 1.08
CA GLY A 107 -7.39 4.73 -0.26
C GLY A 107 -7.62 3.24 -0.31
N LEU A 108 -7.40 2.51 0.78
CA LEU A 108 -7.44 1.05 0.81
C LEU A 108 -8.11 0.54 2.08
N SER A 109 -8.96 -0.47 1.94
CA SER A 109 -9.49 -1.28 3.04
C SER A 109 -9.23 -2.75 2.77
N LEU A 110 -8.83 -3.48 3.82
CA LEU A 110 -8.42 -4.89 3.75
C LEU A 110 -9.04 -5.67 4.89
N ASP A 111 -9.69 -6.78 4.58
CA ASP A 111 -10.23 -7.71 5.58
C ASP A 111 -10.31 -9.14 5.02
N PHE A 112 -10.79 -10.08 5.84
CA PHE A 112 -11.18 -11.41 5.41
C PHE A 112 -12.67 -11.64 5.71
N ALA A 113 -13.39 -12.23 4.76
CA ALA A 113 -14.78 -12.63 4.97
C ALA A 113 -14.87 -13.70 6.06
N GLY A 114 -15.67 -13.49 7.10
CA GLY A 114 -15.72 -14.41 8.25
C GLY A 114 -16.22 -15.84 7.95
N ALA A 115 -16.89 -16.07 6.81
CA ALA A 115 -17.50 -17.36 6.48
C ALA A 115 -16.55 -18.34 5.76
N ASP A 116 -15.79 -17.84 4.79
CA ASP A 116 -14.88 -18.65 3.94
C ASP A 116 -13.44 -18.13 3.95
N GLU A 117 -13.17 -17.09 4.75
CA GLU A 117 -11.90 -16.40 4.87
C GLU A 117 -11.33 -15.89 3.53
N SER A 118 -12.21 -15.63 2.56
CA SER A 118 -11.84 -14.97 1.31
C SER A 118 -11.35 -13.55 1.57
N GLU A 119 -10.43 -13.08 0.74
CA GLU A 119 -9.90 -11.72 0.81
C GLU A 119 -11.00 -10.70 0.51
N ILE A 120 -11.07 -9.63 1.29
CA ILE A 120 -11.85 -8.43 1.00
C ILE A 120 -10.86 -7.31 0.74
N ILE A 121 -10.89 -6.76 -0.47
CA ILE A 121 -10.02 -5.67 -0.90
C ILE A 121 -10.87 -4.59 -1.54
N GLU A 122 -10.78 -3.40 -0.99
CA GLU A 122 -11.62 -2.27 -1.33
C GLU A 122 -10.75 -1.03 -1.58
N LEU A 123 -10.95 -0.37 -2.71
CA LEU A 123 -10.27 0.88 -3.04
C LEU A 123 -11.23 2.06 -2.96
N ASP A 124 -10.76 3.19 -2.44
CA ASP A 124 -11.56 4.41 -2.39
C ASP A 124 -11.63 5.06 -3.78
N ASN A 125 -12.79 5.62 -4.09
CA ASN A 125 -12.95 6.68 -5.06
C ASN A 125 -12.96 8.01 -4.28
N TYR A 126 -11.83 8.71 -4.33
CA TYR A 126 -11.52 9.81 -3.43
C TYR A 126 -12.46 11.03 -3.49
N ASP A 127 -13.27 11.14 -4.56
CA ASP A 127 -14.09 12.33 -4.80
C ASP A 127 -15.58 12.15 -4.51
N ASN A 128 -16.07 10.93 -4.25
CA ASN A 128 -17.50 10.66 -4.05
C ASN A 128 -17.83 9.72 -2.88
N ASP A 129 -16.87 9.48 -1.96
CA ASP A 129 -16.98 8.54 -0.83
C ASP A 129 -17.36 7.10 -1.24
N GLU A 130 -17.28 6.77 -2.53
CA GLU A 130 -17.55 5.43 -3.03
C GLU A 130 -16.36 4.52 -2.74
N VAL A 131 -16.66 3.29 -2.35
CA VAL A 131 -15.67 2.24 -2.13
C VAL A 131 -15.93 1.13 -3.13
N ILE A 132 -14.87 0.68 -3.79
CA ILE A 132 -14.93 -0.23 -4.92
C ILE A 132 -14.30 -1.56 -4.53
N ASP A 133 -15.13 -2.60 -4.40
CA ASP A 133 -14.67 -3.96 -4.17
C ASP A 133 -13.88 -4.47 -5.39
N VAL A 134 -12.61 -4.80 -5.15
CA VAL A 134 -11.65 -5.33 -6.12
C VAL A 134 -11.06 -6.67 -5.69
N SER A 135 -11.67 -7.35 -4.71
CA SER A 135 -11.18 -8.59 -4.09
C SER A 135 -10.82 -9.70 -5.09
N ASN A 136 -11.58 -9.80 -6.18
CA ASN A 136 -11.44 -10.84 -7.19
C ASN A 136 -10.48 -10.47 -8.36
N TYR A 137 -9.79 -9.33 -8.27
CA TYR A 137 -8.99 -8.80 -9.37
C TYR A 137 -7.50 -8.84 -9.06
N LYS A 138 -6.72 -9.46 -9.95
CA LYS A 138 -5.24 -9.46 -9.85
C LYS A 138 -4.59 -8.14 -10.25
N HIS A 139 -5.30 -7.35 -11.05
CA HIS A 139 -4.88 -6.05 -11.57
C HIS A 139 -6.06 -5.08 -11.50
N LEU A 140 -5.77 -3.79 -11.42
CA LEU A 140 -6.75 -2.73 -11.32
C LEU A 140 -7.83 -2.86 -12.41
N PRO A 141 -9.10 -3.08 -12.04
CA PRO A 141 -10.18 -3.10 -13.02
C PRO A 141 -10.55 -1.68 -13.45
N ASP A 142 -11.11 -1.54 -14.66
CA ASP A 142 -11.52 -0.23 -15.20
C ASP A 142 -12.47 0.53 -14.27
N LYS A 143 -13.38 -0.19 -13.59
CA LYS A 143 -14.32 0.42 -12.63
C LYS A 143 -13.63 1.11 -11.45
N ALA A 144 -12.38 0.72 -11.12
CA ALA A 144 -11.62 1.25 -10.00
C ALA A 144 -10.62 2.34 -10.41
N LYS A 145 -10.56 2.70 -11.70
CA LYS A 145 -9.77 3.85 -12.16
C LYS A 145 -10.41 5.13 -11.63
N LEU A 146 -9.56 6.08 -11.30
CA LEU A 146 -9.98 7.40 -10.83
C LEU A 146 -10.17 8.30 -12.05
N GLU A 147 -11.32 8.94 -12.17
CA GLU A 147 -11.56 9.99 -13.17
C GLU A 147 -11.07 11.36 -12.67
N SER A 148 -11.08 11.54 -11.35
CA SER A 148 -10.61 12.74 -10.67
C SER A 148 -10.06 12.38 -9.30
N TYR A 149 -9.14 13.22 -8.80
CA TYR A 149 -8.58 13.08 -7.46
C TYR A 149 -8.00 14.41 -7.00
N GLN A 150 -8.86 15.28 -6.45
CA GLN A 150 -8.51 16.68 -6.18
C GLN A 150 -7.29 16.84 -5.27
N ILE A 151 -7.11 15.94 -4.29
CA ILE A 151 -6.02 16.07 -3.32
C ILE A 151 -4.66 15.78 -3.96
N LEU A 152 -4.59 14.78 -4.83
CA LEU A 152 -3.38 14.52 -5.60
C LEU A 152 -3.13 15.61 -6.64
N ASP A 153 -4.20 16.14 -7.22
CA ASP A 153 -4.11 17.27 -8.16
C ASP A 153 -3.47 18.49 -7.52
N ASP A 154 -3.99 18.92 -6.36
CA ASP A 154 -3.49 20.06 -5.59
C ASP A 154 -2.02 19.84 -5.17
N LEU A 155 -1.66 18.60 -4.82
CA LEU A 155 -0.29 18.26 -4.46
C LEU A 155 0.66 18.41 -5.65
N ILE A 156 0.32 17.83 -6.80
CA ILE A 156 1.18 17.93 -8.00
C ILE A 156 1.29 19.39 -8.45
N GLU A 157 0.19 20.14 -8.44
CA GLU A 157 0.21 21.56 -8.77
C GLU A 157 1.14 22.34 -7.83
N TYR A 158 1.05 22.12 -6.52
CA TYR A 158 1.96 22.74 -5.55
C TYR A 158 3.43 22.38 -5.82
N LEU A 159 3.73 21.12 -6.17
CA LEU A 159 5.09 20.67 -6.48
C LEU A 159 5.65 21.32 -7.75
N VAL A 160 4.79 21.60 -8.74
CA VAL A 160 5.15 22.36 -9.95
C VAL A 160 5.36 23.84 -9.63
N GLN A 161 4.42 24.47 -8.92
CA GLN A 161 4.50 25.89 -8.55
C GLN A 161 5.71 26.21 -7.65
N SER A 162 6.11 25.26 -6.79
CA SER A 162 7.32 25.36 -5.97
C SER A 162 8.62 25.07 -6.72
N GLY A 163 8.54 24.68 -8.01
CA GLY A 163 9.69 24.39 -8.87
C GLY A 163 10.40 23.07 -8.59
N GLN A 164 9.81 22.19 -7.77
CA GLN A 164 10.34 20.85 -7.50
C GLN A 164 10.12 19.90 -8.69
N LEU A 165 8.99 20.07 -9.38
CA LEU A 165 8.72 19.46 -10.66
C LEU A 165 8.80 20.50 -11.78
N LYS A 166 9.30 20.09 -12.93
CA LYS A 166 9.40 20.91 -14.13
C LYS A 166 8.59 20.29 -15.26
N ASP A 167 7.86 21.14 -15.97
CA ASP A 167 7.07 20.78 -17.16
C ASP A 167 6.03 19.66 -16.95
N VAL A 168 5.70 19.34 -15.69
CA VAL A 168 4.58 18.48 -15.34
C VAL A 168 3.31 19.32 -15.35
N LYS A 169 2.27 18.84 -16.04
CA LYS A 169 0.98 19.54 -16.13
C LYS A 169 -0.17 18.56 -16.31
N LYS A 170 -1.33 18.93 -15.77
CA LYS A 170 -2.57 18.16 -15.96
C LYS A 170 -3.00 18.22 -17.43
N SER A 171 -3.37 17.07 -18.00
CA SER A 171 -3.65 16.92 -19.44
C SER A 171 -4.25 15.54 -19.72
N ASP A 172 -5.23 15.48 -20.62
CA ASP A 172 -5.85 14.22 -21.07
C ASP A 172 -4.91 13.36 -21.94
N LYS A 173 -3.75 13.91 -22.34
CA LYS A 173 -2.73 13.14 -23.07
C LYS A 173 -1.91 12.25 -22.14
N GLY A 174 -1.80 12.65 -20.87
CA GLY A 174 -1.02 11.94 -19.88
C GLY A 174 0.46 11.73 -20.23
N SER A 175 1.06 10.75 -19.57
CA SER A 175 2.41 10.23 -19.79
C SER A 175 2.36 8.71 -19.98
N PRO A 176 1.83 8.21 -21.11
CA PRO A 176 1.68 6.77 -21.35
C PRO A 176 3.00 6.00 -21.29
N GLU A 177 4.10 6.65 -21.70
CA GLU A 177 5.46 6.10 -21.69
C GLU A 177 6.15 6.18 -20.31
N ALA A 178 5.52 6.78 -19.29
CA ALA A 178 6.10 6.82 -17.96
C ALA A 178 6.22 5.40 -17.41
N SER A 179 7.42 5.07 -16.91
CA SER A 179 7.70 3.79 -16.27
C SER A 179 7.16 3.75 -14.84
N VAL A 180 6.74 2.58 -14.37
CA VAL A 180 6.22 2.40 -13.00
C VAL A 180 7.03 1.33 -12.30
N LYS A 181 7.53 1.65 -11.10
CA LYS A 181 8.21 0.70 -10.21
C LYS A 181 7.36 0.45 -8.96
N TYR A 182 6.57 -0.60 -9.04
CA TYR A 182 5.80 -1.17 -7.94
C TYR A 182 6.71 -1.74 -6.84
N ASN A 183 6.26 -1.71 -5.58
CA ASN A 183 7.06 -2.21 -4.46
C ASN A 183 6.23 -2.81 -3.32
N LEU A 184 6.12 -4.14 -3.36
CA LEU A 184 5.36 -4.92 -2.37
C LEU A 184 6.24 -5.46 -1.22
N GLU A 185 7.44 -4.91 -1.02
CA GLU A 185 8.25 -5.21 0.15
C GLU A 185 7.56 -4.65 1.40
N ILE A 186 7.39 -5.45 2.45
CA ILE A 186 6.85 -5.00 3.73
C ILE A 186 8.01 -4.71 4.68
N LYS A 187 8.04 -3.51 5.26
CA LYS A 187 9.04 -3.09 6.25
C LYS A 187 8.37 -2.60 7.51
N LYS A 188 8.91 -3.00 8.67
CA LYS A 188 8.50 -2.43 9.96
C LYS A 188 9.05 -1.01 10.11
N GLY A 189 8.24 -0.11 10.67
CA GLY A 189 8.65 1.25 11.04
C GLY A 189 7.96 2.35 10.24
N SER A 190 8.46 3.57 10.37
CA SER A 190 7.76 4.75 9.86
C SER A 190 8.10 5.04 8.40
N TYR A 191 7.08 5.32 7.59
CA TYR A 191 7.25 5.77 6.20
C TYR A 191 8.01 7.10 6.08
N ASN A 192 8.14 7.86 7.18
CA ASN A 192 8.90 9.11 7.23
C ASN A 192 10.40 8.92 6.92
N GLU A 193 10.90 7.69 7.02
CA GLU A 193 12.26 7.32 6.66
C GLU A 193 12.50 7.34 5.14
N TRP A 194 11.42 7.31 4.34
CA TRP A 194 11.51 7.42 2.89
C TRP A 194 11.84 8.87 2.47
N ARG A 195 12.95 9.03 1.74
CA ARG A 195 13.50 10.30 1.27
C ARG A 195 13.77 10.27 -0.22
#